data_AF-A0A841F3U1-F1
#
_entry.id   AF-A0A841F3U1-F1
#
_cell.length_a   1.000
_cell.length_b   1.000
_cell.length_c   1.000
_cell.angle_alpha   90.00
_cell.angle_beta   90.00
_cell.angle_gamma   90.00
#
_symmetry.space_group_name_H-M   'P 1'
#
loop_
_entity.id
_entity.type
_entity.pdbx_description
1 polymer ?
#
loop_
_entity_poly.entity_id
_entity_poly.type
_entity_poly.pdbx_seq_one_letter_code
_entity_poly.pdbx_strand_id
1 'polypeptide(L)'
;MQELFKELIKNEVKPLFARQSYTKKALNFRRVEGDLIYEFNFQKSQANTANHVRFYINCMIHSKELAELQSKISGGKTMGEQAHWSCRIEEIVPSAPDRYSLTPDTDLVTFSKELLAHLEEAMEYMRNITSARDIVEYYMKRTALHLSEETFHYLLQNDDTTTAQKYLQQLQAEYGSENRWAIFEKKYAAIFANYEL
;
A
#
# COMPACT_ATOMS: atom_id res chain seq x y z
N MET A 1 18.13 -20.10 11.20
CA MET A 1 17.14 -18.99 11.20
C MET A 1 15.99 -19.16 10.21
N GLN A 2 16.18 -19.82 9.06
CA GLN A 2 15.10 -20.03 8.07
C GLN A 2 13.90 -20.81 8.60
N GLU A 3 14.14 -21.93 9.30
CA GLU A 3 13.06 -22.72 9.91
C GLU A 3 12.34 -21.95 11.01
N LEU A 4 13.09 -21.24 11.86
CA LEU A 4 12.53 -20.38 12.89
C LEU A 4 11.59 -19.31 12.32
N PHE A 5 11.98 -18.65 11.21
CA PHE A 5 11.09 -17.73 10.50
C PHE A 5 9.82 -18.43 10.00
N LYS A 6 9.91 -19.64 9.45
CA LYS A 6 8.74 -20.41 9.01
C LYS A 6 7.82 -20.77 10.19
N GLU A 7 8.40 -21.14 11.33
CA GLU A 7 7.67 -21.46 12.56
C GLU A 7 6.94 -20.23 13.10
N LEU A 8 7.62 -19.09 13.23
CA LEU A 8 7.01 -17.81 13.60
C LEU A 8 5.83 -17.45 12.69
N ILE A 9 6.04 -17.54 11.37
CA ILE A 9 4.98 -17.27 10.38
C ILE A 9 3.80 -18.24 10.54
N LYS A 10 4.06 -19.51 10.82
CA LYS A 10 3.03 -20.57 10.92
C LYS A 10 2.27 -20.51 12.24
N ASN A 11 2.96 -20.29 13.35
CA ASN A 11 2.46 -20.51 14.70
C ASN A 11 1.97 -19.22 15.35
N GLU A 12 2.43 -18.06 14.91
CA GLU A 12 2.11 -16.78 15.56
C GLU A 12 1.44 -15.81 14.59
N VAL A 13 2.11 -15.50 13.48
CA VAL A 13 1.60 -14.55 12.48
C VAL A 13 0.32 -15.07 11.82
N LYS A 14 0.31 -16.31 11.32
CA LYS A 14 -0.86 -16.87 10.64
C LYS A 14 -2.11 -16.90 11.55
N PRO A 15 -2.06 -17.37 12.81
CA PRO A 15 -3.20 -17.28 13.71
C PRO A 15 -3.67 -15.85 13.97
N LEU A 16 -2.76 -14.88 14.16
CA LEU A 16 -3.12 -13.47 14.32
C LEU A 16 -3.96 -12.97 13.12
N PHE A 17 -3.45 -13.17 11.91
CA PHE A 17 -4.12 -12.79 10.66
C PHE A 17 -5.45 -13.51 10.46
N ALA A 18 -5.53 -14.80 10.79
CA ALA A 18 -6.76 -15.59 10.66
C ALA A 18 -7.89 -15.06 11.56
N ARG A 19 -7.58 -14.56 12.77
CA ARG A 19 -8.57 -13.90 13.65
C ARG A 19 -9.17 -12.63 13.04
N GLN A 20 -8.47 -12.03 12.08
CA GLN A 20 -8.87 -10.83 11.35
C GLN A 20 -9.37 -11.15 9.93
N SER A 21 -9.76 -12.40 9.67
CA SER A 21 -10.30 -12.88 8.39
C SER A 21 -9.34 -12.84 7.21
N TYR A 22 -8.02 -12.78 7.46
CA TYR A 22 -7.03 -12.92 6.41
C TYR A 22 -6.75 -14.40 6.09
N THR A 23 -6.63 -14.69 4.81
CA THR A 23 -6.18 -15.98 4.27
C THR A 23 -4.72 -15.90 3.85
N LYS A 24 -3.97 -17.00 3.98
CA LYS A 24 -2.54 -17.04 3.66
C LYS A 24 -2.27 -17.79 2.35
N LYS A 25 -1.48 -17.18 1.47
CA LYS A 25 -0.85 -17.85 0.31
C LYS A 25 0.64 -17.50 0.26
N ALA A 26 1.50 -18.51 0.49
CA ALA A 26 2.93 -18.30 0.70
C ALA A 26 3.20 -17.27 1.82
N LEU A 27 3.87 -16.16 1.53
CA LEU A 27 4.16 -15.06 2.47
C LEU A 27 3.20 -13.87 2.31
N ASN A 28 2.08 -14.08 1.63
CA ASN A 28 1.02 -13.08 1.46
C ASN A 28 -0.17 -13.45 2.35
N PHE A 29 -0.69 -12.46 3.05
CA PHE A 29 -1.89 -12.54 3.88
C PHE A 29 -2.91 -11.59 3.29
N ARG A 30 -4.02 -12.14 2.79
CA ARG A 30 -5.03 -11.39 2.04
C ARG A 30 -6.40 -11.46 2.68
N ARG A 31 -7.06 -10.32 2.74
CA ARG A 31 -8.46 -10.17 3.15
C ARG A 31 -9.21 -9.40 2.08
N VAL A 32 -10.44 -9.81 1.80
CA VAL A 32 -11.34 -9.12 0.89
C VAL A 32 -12.51 -8.59 1.72
N GLU A 33 -12.85 -7.32 1.55
CA GLU A 33 -13.95 -6.66 2.25
C GLU A 33 -14.59 -5.65 1.28
N GLY A 34 -15.82 -5.93 0.85
CA GLY A 34 -16.47 -5.17 -0.22
C GLY A 34 -15.63 -5.16 -1.50
N ASP A 35 -15.42 -3.95 -2.03
CA ASP A 35 -14.62 -3.70 -3.23
C ASP A 35 -13.11 -3.49 -2.96
N LEU A 36 -12.68 -3.70 -1.72
CA LEU A 36 -11.28 -3.58 -1.31
C LEU A 36 -10.64 -4.93 -1.02
N ILE A 37 -9.42 -5.10 -1.51
CA ILE A 37 -8.53 -6.22 -1.19
C ILE A 37 -7.36 -5.69 -0.40
N TYR A 38 -7.19 -6.16 0.84
CA TYR A 38 -6.09 -5.83 1.72
C TYR A 38 -5.05 -6.96 1.67
N GLU A 39 -3.77 -6.61 1.60
CA GLU A 39 -2.70 -7.59 1.63
C GLU A 39 -1.49 -7.13 2.45
N PHE A 40 -0.98 -8.06 3.26
CA PHE A 40 0.35 -7.95 3.85
C PHE A 40 1.29 -8.95 3.18
N ASN A 41 2.44 -8.49 2.73
CA ASN A 41 3.48 -9.33 2.14
C ASN A 41 4.77 -9.28 2.98
N PHE A 42 5.22 -10.45 3.44
CA PHE A 42 6.48 -10.61 4.15
C PHE A 42 7.60 -10.86 3.13
N GLN A 43 8.26 -9.78 2.70
CA GLN A 43 9.29 -9.83 1.68
C GLN A 43 10.65 -10.17 2.30
N LYS A 44 11.15 -11.37 2.02
CA LYS A 44 12.50 -11.76 2.44
C LYS A 44 13.57 -10.97 1.70
N SER A 45 14.59 -10.54 2.42
CA SER A 45 15.82 -9.98 1.83
C SER A 45 16.54 -11.02 0.97
N GLN A 46 17.16 -10.57 -0.12
CA GLN A 46 18.02 -11.40 -0.97
C GLN A 46 19.31 -11.82 -0.25
N ALA A 47 19.77 -11.02 0.72
CA ALA A 47 21.01 -11.25 1.47
C ALA A 47 20.85 -12.20 2.68
N ASN A 48 19.83 -13.06 2.68
CA ASN A 48 19.57 -13.98 3.78
C ASN A 48 20.56 -15.15 3.80
N THR A 49 21.00 -15.54 4.99
CA THR A 49 21.92 -16.68 5.20
C THR A 49 21.26 -17.73 6.10
N ALA A 50 22.00 -18.80 6.43
CA ALA A 50 21.54 -19.79 7.40
C ALA A 50 21.30 -19.19 8.80
N ASN A 51 22.17 -18.24 9.19
CA ASN A 51 22.22 -17.63 10.52
C ASN A 51 21.58 -16.25 10.59
N HIS A 52 21.07 -15.72 9.48
CA HIS A 52 20.45 -14.41 9.47
C HIS A 52 19.28 -14.40 8.48
N VAL A 53 18.08 -14.18 9.00
CA VAL A 53 16.89 -13.93 8.18
C VAL A 53 16.44 -12.50 8.41
N ARG A 54 16.41 -11.73 7.33
CA ARG A 54 15.87 -10.39 7.24
C ARG A 54 14.66 -10.39 6.33
N PHE A 55 13.65 -9.63 6.73
CA PHE A 55 12.46 -9.42 5.92
C PHE A 55 11.87 -8.03 6.18
N TYR A 56 11.10 -7.59 5.20
CA TYR A 56 10.31 -6.38 5.23
C TYR A 56 8.83 -6.76 5.23
N ILE A 57 7.96 -5.84 5.65
CA ILE A 57 6.52 -6.03 5.59
C ILE A 57 5.94 -4.93 4.71
N ASN A 58 5.37 -5.34 3.58
CA ASN A 58 4.63 -4.46 2.68
C ASN A 58 3.14 -4.53 3.03
N CYS A 59 2.50 -3.38 3.08
CA CYS A 59 1.08 -3.18 3.28
C CYS A 59 0.49 -2.68 1.97
N MET A 60 -0.57 -3.31 1.47
CA MET A 60 -1.16 -3.00 0.16
C MET A 60 -2.69 -3.04 0.21
N ILE A 61 -3.33 -2.15 -0.54
CA ILE A 61 -4.78 -2.16 -0.79
C ILE A 61 -5.02 -2.01 -2.28
N HIS A 62 -5.88 -2.86 -2.81
CA HIS A 62 -6.40 -2.76 -4.16
C HIS A 62 -7.87 -2.39 -4.07
N SER A 63 -8.24 -1.26 -4.67
CA SER A 63 -9.63 -0.91 -4.93
C SER A 63 -10.08 -1.38 -6.30
N LYS A 64 -11.20 -2.10 -6.36
CA LYS A 64 -11.83 -2.51 -7.61
C LYS A 64 -12.37 -1.29 -8.39
N GLU A 65 -12.95 -0.32 -7.70
CA GLU A 65 -13.45 0.92 -8.31
C GLU A 65 -12.32 1.67 -9.03
N LEU A 66 -11.15 1.82 -8.38
CA LEU A 66 -9.98 2.42 -8.99
C LEU A 66 -9.45 1.59 -10.18
N ALA A 67 -9.48 0.27 -10.07
CA ALA A 67 -9.11 -0.62 -11.18
C ALA A 67 -9.98 -0.40 -12.42
N GLU A 68 -11.28 -0.18 -12.24
CA GLU A 68 -12.24 0.07 -13.31
C GLU A 68 -12.00 1.44 -13.98
N LEU A 69 -11.48 2.43 -13.26
CA LEU A 69 -11.03 3.70 -13.87
C LEU A 69 -9.81 3.49 -14.76
N GLN A 70 -8.91 2.57 -14.37
CA GLN A 70 -7.70 2.24 -15.11
C GLN A 70 -7.90 1.31 -16.31
N SER A 71 -9.14 1.10 -16.80
CA SER A 71 -9.57 0.15 -17.86
C SER A 71 -8.84 0.21 -19.23
N LYS A 72 -7.67 0.85 -19.33
CA LYS A 72 -6.71 0.73 -20.44
C LYS A 72 -5.36 0.09 -20.08
N ILE A 73 -5.07 -0.23 -18.81
CA ILE A 73 -3.82 -0.90 -18.39
C ILE A 73 -4.08 -1.88 -17.22
N SER A 74 -4.80 -2.98 -17.44
CA SER A 74 -4.90 -4.05 -16.43
C SER A 74 -4.14 -5.29 -16.92
N GLY A 75 -2.99 -5.57 -16.31
CA GLY A 75 -2.14 -6.72 -16.66
C GLY A 75 -1.22 -7.22 -15.54
N GLY A 76 -1.34 -6.67 -14.33
CA GLY A 76 -0.52 -7.07 -13.18
C GLY A 76 -0.79 -8.52 -12.79
N LYS A 77 0.27 -9.29 -12.55
CA LYS A 77 0.20 -10.71 -12.15
C LYS A 77 0.17 -10.88 -10.64
N THR A 78 0.59 -9.86 -9.90
CA THR A 78 0.71 -9.85 -8.44
C THR A 78 -0.07 -8.71 -7.82
N MET A 79 -0.33 -8.78 -6.51
CA MET A 79 -0.95 -7.69 -5.77
C MET A 79 -0.08 -6.43 -5.80
N GLY A 80 1.25 -6.57 -5.68
CA GLY A 80 2.16 -5.43 -5.74
C GLY A 80 2.11 -4.66 -7.06
N GLU A 81 1.74 -5.33 -8.16
CA GLU A 81 1.56 -4.69 -9.48
C GLU A 81 0.15 -4.10 -9.68
N GLN A 82 -0.79 -4.40 -8.79
CA GLN A 82 -2.21 -4.01 -8.90
C GLN A 82 -2.68 -3.14 -7.73
N ALA A 83 -1.83 -2.94 -6.71
CA ALA A 83 -2.19 -2.18 -5.53
C ALA A 83 -2.35 -0.70 -5.91
N HIS A 84 -3.47 -0.12 -5.48
CA HIS A 84 -3.74 1.31 -5.63
C HIS A 84 -3.23 2.10 -4.43
N TRP A 85 -3.01 1.41 -3.31
CA TRP A 85 -2.32 1.93 -2.15
C TRP A 85 -1.26 0.94 -1.70
N SER A 86 -0.05 1.43 -1.43
CA SER A 86 1.01 0.60 -0.86
C SER A 86 1.99 1.42 -0.04
N CYS A 87 2.47 0.84 1.04
CA CYS A 87 3.56 1.38 1.85
C CYS A 87 4.33 0.25 2.54
N ARG A 88 5.47 0.59 3.15
CA ARG A 88 6.09 -0.28 4.15
C ARG A 88 5.41 -0.10 5.52
N ILE A 89 5.49 -1.11 6.38
CA ILE A 89 4.82 -1.07 7.69
C ILE A 89 5.29 0.11 8.56
N GLU A 90 6.58 0.46 8.51
CA GLU A 90 7.15 1.58 9.27
C GLU A 90 6.56 2.95 8.87
N GLU A 91 5.96 3.07 7.69
CA GLU A 91 5.29 4.31 7.28
C GLU A 91 3.95 4.54 7.98
N ILE A 92 3.34 3.47 8.52
CA ILE A 92 2.02 3.52 9.17
C ILE A 92 2.06 3.08 10.63
N VAL A 93 3.16 2.46 11.06
CA VAL A 93 3.43 2.06 12.44
C VAL A 93 4.80 2.62 12.83
N PRO A 94 4.87 3.81 13.47
CA PRO A 94 6.13 4.49 13.77
C PRO A 94 7.09 3.71 14.68
N SER A 95 6.57 2.76 15.47
CA SER A 95 7.35 1.86 16.34
C SER A 95 7.96 0.68 15.57
N ALA A 96 7.47 0.38 14.37
CA ALA A 96 7.98 -0.72 13.57
C ALA A 96 9.35 -0.35 12.96
N PRO A 97 10.32 -1.29 12.94
CA PRO A 97 11.58 -1.06 12.26
C PRO A 97 11.39 -1.11 10.73
N ASP A 98 12.30 -0.46 10.01
CA ASP A 98 12.36 -0.50 8.53
C ASP A 98 12.57 -1.92 7.97
N ARG A 99 13.08 -2.83 8.80
CA ARG A 99 13.22 -4.27 8.52
C ARG A 99 13.32 -5.07 9.81
N TYR A 100 12.79 -6.29 9.76
CA TYR A 100 12.92 -7.26 10.84
C TYR A 100 14.11 -8.17 10.58
N SER A 101 14.84 -8.54 11.64
CA SER A 101 16.00 -9.43 11.55
C SER A 101 15.94 -10.50 12.65
N LEU A 102 16.13 -11.76 12.26
CA LEU A 102 16.31 -12.91 13.12
C LEU A 102 17.76 -13.40 13.00
N THR A 103 18.45 -13.44 14.14
CA THR A 103 19.82 -13.94 14.33
C THR A 103 19.82 -14.98 15.45
N PRO A 104 20.92 -15.72 15.70
CA PRO A 104 20.99 -16.66 16.82
C PRO A 104 20.79 -16.00 18.19
N ASP A 105 21.09 -14.71 18.29
CA ASP A 105 21.00 -13.93 19.53
C ASP A 105 19.64 -13.21 19.71
N THR A 106 18.70 -13.40 18.79
CA THR A 106 17.39 -12.76 18.90
C THR A 106 16.59 -13.35 20.07
N ASP A 107 16.17 -12.49 21.00
CA ASP A 107 15.14 -12.83 21.98
C ASP A 107 13.79 -12.99 21.27
N LEU A 108 13.37 -14.24 21.09
CA LEU A 108 12.17 -14.58 20.33
C LEU A 108 10.88 -14.17 21.03
N VAL A 109 10.88 -14.10 22.36
CA VAL A 109 9.68 -13.70 23.11
C VAL A 109 9.41 -12.22 22.87
N THR A 110 10.43 -11.39 23.04
CA THR A 110 10.34 -9.95 22.80
C THR A 110 10.08 -9.66 21.32
N PHE A 111 10.85 -10.28 20.43
CA PHE A 111 10.70 -10.10 18.99
C PHE A 111 9.29 -10.43 18.50
N SER A 112 8.73 -11.58 18.91
CA SER A 112 7.41 -11.96 18.44
C SER A 112 6.33 -11.02 18.99
N LYS A 113 6.42 -10.66 20.28
CA LYS A 113 5.47 -9.71 20.89
C LYS A 113 5.44 -8.38 20.13
N GLU A 114 6.61 -7.82 19.81
CA GLU A 114 6.72 -6.57 19.06
C GLU A 114 6.18 -6.72 17.64
N LEU A 115 6.59 -7.76 16.92
CA LEU A 115 6.09 -8.04 15.57
C LEU A 115 4.56 -8.13 15.53
N LEU A 116 3.95 -8.88 16.45
CA LEU A 116 2.50 -9.04 16.50
C LEU A 116 1.80 -7.72 16.83
N ALA A 117 2.35 -6.92 17.76
CA ALA A 117 1.80 -5.60 18.09
C ALA A 117 1.86 -4.65 16.88
N HIS A 118 2.98 -4.60 16.16
CA HIS A 118 3.10 -3.80 14.94
C HIS A 118 2.10 -4.25 13.86
N LEU A 119 1.91 -5.55 13.70
CA LEU A 119 0.93 -6.09 12.75
C LEU A 119 -0.51 -5.74 13.14
N GLU A 120 -0.84 -5.73 14.43
CA GLU A 120 -2.16 -5.31 14.93
C GLU A 120 -2.43 -3.83 14.66
N GLU A 121 -1.45 -2.96 14.93
CA GLU A 121 -1.52 -1.53 14.64
C GLU A 121 -1.66 -1.27 13.14
N ALA A 122 -0.87 -1.95 12.30
CA ALA A 122 -0.95 -1.83 10.85
C ALA A 122 -2.31 -2.32 10.30
N MET A 123 -2.85 -3.43 10.85
CA MET A 123 -4.18 -3.92 10.47
C MET A 123 -5.27 -2.91 10.85
N GLU A 124 -5.17 -2.26 12.01
CA GLU A 124 -6.10 -1.20 12.42
C GLU A 124 -5.99 0.02 11.51
N TYR A 125 -4.78 0.47 11.19
CA TYR A 125 -4.57 1.56 10.24
C TYR A 125 -5.24 1.25 8.89
N MET A 126 -4.95 0.08 8.33
CA MET A 126 -5.50 -0.32 7.03
C MET A 126 -7.02 -0.49 7.07
N ARG A 127 -7.61 -0.95 8.18
CA ARG A 127 -9.08 -1.05 8.34
C ARG A 127 -9.79 0.29 8.20
N ASN A 128 -9.12 1.39 8.54
CA ASN A 128 -9.67 2.74 8.41
C ASN A 128 -9.62 3.28 6.97
N ILE A 129 -8.99 2.55 6.04
CA ILE A 129 -9.08 2.81 4.59
C ILE A 129 -10.21 1.94 4.07
N THR A 130 -11.39 2.52 3.87
CA THR A 130 -12.64 1.81 3.61
C THR A 130 -13.17 1.99 2.19
N SER A 131 -12.59 2.92 1.42
CA SER A 131 -13.06 3.26 0.08
C SER A 131 -11.92 3.66 -0.87
N ALA A 132 -12.23 3.73 -2.17
CA ALA A 132 -11.35 4.36 -3.16
C ALA A 132 -11.06 5.83 -2.81
N ARG A 133 -12.06 6.54 -2.26
CA ARG A 133 -11.90 7.92 -1.80
C ARG A 133 -10.81 8.05 -0.75
N ASP A 134 -10.77 7.15 0.23
CA ASP A 134 -9.74 7.18 1.29
C ASP A 134 -8.33 7.05 0.72
N ILE A 135 -8.16 6.20 -0.30
CA ILE A 135 -6.90 6.02 -1.03
C ILE A 135 -6.53 7.30 -1.78
N VAL A 136 -7.49 7.89 -2.51
CA VAL A 136 -7.28 9.15 -3.23
C VAL A 136 -6.90 10.27 -2.28
N GLU A 137 -7.61 10.44 -1.17
CA GLU A 137 -7.30 11.45 -0.16
C GLU A 137 -5.93 11.26 0.48
N TYR A 138 -5.52 10.01 0.70
CA TYR A 138 -4.18 9.70 1.21
C TYR A 138 -3.08 10.22 0.28
N TYR A 139 -3.21 9.98 -1.03
CA TYR A 139 -2.22 10.43 -2.01
C TYR A 139 -2.31 11.92 -2.31
N MET A 140 -3.50 12.51 -2.22
CA MET A 140 -3.68 13.95 -2.28
C MET A 140 -2.94 14.67 -1.14
N LYS A 141 -3.09 14.20 0.10
CA LYS A 141 -2.40 14.77 1.28
C LYS A 141 -0.86 14.73 1.17
N ARG A 142 -0.33 13.86 0.32
CA ARG A 142 1.10 13.68 0.04
C ARG A 142 1.55 14.34 -1.26
N THR A 143 0.64 15.04 -1.93
CA THR A 143 0.87 15.64 -3.26
C THR A 143 1.46 14.62 -4.25
N ALA A 144 0.99 13.38 -4.23
CA ALA A 144 1.70 12.29 -4.91
C ALA A 144 1.57 12.33 -6.44
N LEU A 145 2.63 12.74 -7.13
CA LEU A 145 2.62 12.87 -8.60
C LEU A 145 2.31 11.57 -9.36
N HIS A 146 2.73 10.41 -8.83
CA HIS A 146 2.65 9.11 -9.52
C HIS A 146 1.23 8.50 -9.60
N LEU A 147 0.29 8.96 -8.77
CA LEU A 147 -1.13 8.51 -8.77
C LEU A 147 -2.10 9.65 -9.12
N SER A 148 -1.56 10.75 -9.63
CA SER A 148 -2.31 11.95 -9.98
C SER A 148 -3.35 11.72 -11.06
N GLU A 149 -2.99 11.00 -12.14
CA GLU A 149 -3.91 10.69 -13.24
C GLU A 149 -5.13 9.91 -12.75
N GLU A 150 -4.91 8.86 -11.95
CA GLU A 150 -5.97 8.07 -11.33
C GLU A 150 -6.82 8.89 -10.36
N THR A 151 -6.17 9.74 -9.55
CA THR A 151 -6.86 10.67 -8.65
C THR A 151 -7.80 11.59 -9.43
N PHE A 152 -7.35 12.17 -10.55
CA PHE A 152 -8.20 13.04 -11.37
C PHE A 152 -9.37 12.26 -11.98
N HIS A 153 -9.13 11.08 -12.55
CA HIS A 153 -10.21 10.25 -13.08
C HIS A 153 -11.26 9.93 -12.01
N TYR A 154 -10.82 9.57 -10.80
CA TYR A 154 -11.71 9.29 -9.68
C TYR A 154 -12.56 10.50 -9.30
N LEU A 155 -11.91 11.64 -9.08
CA LEU A 155 -12.59 12.87 -8.65
C LEU A 155 -13.59 13.36 -9.70
N LEU A 156 -13.17 13.40 -10.97
CA LEU A 156 -14.01 13.92 -12.06
C LEU A 156 -15.17 13.00 -12.40
N GLN A 157 -14.99 11.67 -12.33
CA GLN A 157 -16.11 10.73 -12.51
C GLN A 157 -17.16 10.83 -11.39
N ASN A 158 -16.76 11.30 -10.21
CA ASN A 158 -17.64 11.53 -9.07
C ASN A 158 -18.09 13.01 -8.95
N ASP A 159 -18.01 13.78 -10.04
CA ASP A 159 -18.38 15.20 -10.11
C ASP A 159 -17.65 16.12 -9.10
N ASP A 160 -16.56 15.66 -8.48
CA ASP A 160 -15.77 16.41 -7.48
C ASP A 160 -14.70 17.29 -8.13
N THR A 161 -15.15 18.12 -9.07
CA THR A 161 -14.32 19.01 -9.88
C THR A 161 -13.57 20.03 -9.01
N THR A 162 -14.20 20.50 -7.93
CA THR A 162 -13.58 21.47 -7.01
C THR A 162 -12.35 20.87 -6.33
N THR A 163 -12.44 19.63 -5.87
CA THR A 163 -11.31 18.93 -5.25
C THR A 163 -10.24 18.60 -6.28
N ALA A 164 -10.63 18.21 -7.49
CA ALA A 164 -9.69 17.98 -8.60
C ALA A 164 -8.87 19.25 -8.91
N GLN A 165 -9.51 20.41 -9.06
CA GLN A 165 -8.81 21.67 -9.32
C GLN A 165 -7.86 22.06 -8.19
N LYS A 166 -8.28 21.90 -6.92
CA LYS A 166 -7.42 22.15 -5.76
C LYS A 166 -6.19 21.24 -5.76
N TYR A 167 -6.37 19.97 -6.11
CA TYR A 167 -5.26 19.03 -6.18
C TYR A 167 -4.30 19.36 -7.34
N LEU A 168 -4.81 19.78 -8.50
CA LEU A 168 -3.99 20.26 -9.60
C LEU A 168 -3.13 21.46 -9.19
N GLN A 169 -3.71 22.40 -8.44
CA GLN A 169 -2.98 23.55 -7.90
C GLN A 169 -1.89 23.13 -6.91
N GLN A 170 -2.15 22.13 -6.05
CA GLN A 170 -1.13 21.57 -5.14
C GLN A 170 0.02 20.94 -5.92
N LEU A 171 -0.27 20.11 -6.92
CA LEU A 171 0.74 19.50 -7.78
C LEU A 171 1.54 20.56 -8.55
N GLN A 172 0.90 21.61 -9.06
CA GLN A 172 1.58 22.70 -9.75
C GLN A 172 2.47 23.51 -8.80
N ALA A 173 2.02 23.76 -7.57
CA ALA A 173 2.83 24.45 -6.57
C ALA A 173 4.09 23.67 -6.19
N GLU A 174 3.98 22.34 -6.10
CA GLU A 174 5.10 21.47 -5.70
C GLU A 174 6.05 21.14 -6.86
N TYR A 175 5.53 20.86 -8.06
CA TYR A 175 6.30 20.34 -9.19
C TYR A 175 6.36 21.26 -10.40
N GLY A 176 5.63 22.38 -10.41
CA GLY A 176 5.44 23.24 -11.59
C GLY A 176 6.72 23.85 -12.15
N SER A 177 7.76 23.98 -11.32
CA SER A 177 9.08 24.46 -11.77
C SER A 177 9.94 23.37 -12.41
N GLU A 178 9.53 22.11 -12.38
CA GLU A 178 10.30 21.00 -12.94
C GLU A 178 10.06 20.89 -14.46
N ASN A 179 11.12 20.63 -15.23
CA ASN A 179 11.01 20.48 -16.69
C ASN A 179 9.99 19.41 -17.14
N ARG A 180 9.79 18.36 -16.31
CA ARG A 180 8.82 17.29 -16.60
C ARG A 180 7.37 17.72 -16.40
N TRP A 181 7.09 18.84 -15.72
CA TRP A 181 5.74 19.30 -15.42
C TRP A 181 4.90 19.49 -16.68
N ALA A 182 5.46 20.05 -17.75
CA ALA A 182 4.75 20.26 -19.02
C ALA A 182 4.14 18.96 -19.60
N ILE A 183 4.76 17.81 -19.32
CA ILE A 183 4.23 16.50 -19.73
C ILE A 183 2.97 16.16 -18.93
N PHE A 184 3.02 16.36 -17.61
CA PHE A 184 1.90 16.11 -16.70
C PHE A 184 0.75 17.09 -16.94
N GLU A 185 1.04 18.37 -17.10
CA GLU A 185 0.04 19.41 -17.41
C GLU A 185 -0.74 19.07 -18.68
N LYS A 186 -0.05 18.65 -19.75
CA LYS A 186 -0.70 18.21 -21.00
C LYS A 186 -1.59 16.98 -20.77
N LYS A 187 -1.15 16.01 -19.95
CA LYS A 187 -1.95 14.84 -19.61
C LYS A 187 -3.19 15.21 -18.81
N TYR A 188 -3.04 16.06 -17.80
CA TYR A 188 -4.16 16.49 -16.97
C TYR A 188 -5.17 17.29 -17.77
N ALA A 189 -4.74 18.20 -18.64
CA ALA A 189 -5.63 18.90 -19.56
C ALA A 189 -6.44 17.93 -20.43
N ALA A 190 -5.82 16.86 -20.93
CA ALA A 190 -6.52 15.82 -21.69
C ALA A 190 -7.49 15.00 -20.83
N ILE A 191 -7.18 14.77 -19.55
CA ILE A 191 -8.10 14.11 -18.61
C ILE A 191 -9.33 15.00 -18.37
N PHE A 192 -9.14 16.26 -17.97
CA PHE A 192 -10.24 17.19 -17.68
C PHE A 192 -11.18 17.37 -18.90
N ALA A 193 -10.61 17.48 -20.10
CA ALA A 193 -11.40 17.57 -21.33
C ALA A 193 -12.32 16.37 -21.59
N ASN A 194 -11.97 15.16 -21.10
CA ASN A 194 -12.84 13.98 -21.24
C ASN A 194 -14.11 14.05 -20.37
N TYR A 195 -14.13 14.94 -19.38
CA TYR A 195 -15.26 15.18 -18.49
C TYR A 195 -15.92 16.55 -18.75
N GLU A 196 -15.71 17.11 -19.96
CA GLU A 196 -16.27 18.38 -20.42
C GLU A 196 -15.84 19.61 -19.59
N LEU A 197 -14.61 19.59 -19.05
CA LEU A 197 -14.01 20.65 -18.24
C LEU A 197 -12.69 21.18 -18.82
#